data_AF-M6QGW2-F1
#
_entry.id   AF-M6QGW2-F1
#
_cell.length_a   1.000
_cell.length_b   1.000
_cell.length_c   1.000
_cell.angle_alpha   90.00
_cell.angle_beta   90.00
_cell.angle_gamma   90.00
#
_symmetry.space_group_name_H-M   'P 1'
#
loop_
_entity.id
_entity.type
_entity.pdbx_description
1 polymer ?
#
loop_
_entity_poly.entity_id
_entity_poly.type
_entity_poly.pdbx_seq_one_letter_code
_entity_poly.pdbx_strand_id
1 'polypeptide(L)' 'MSEEEFTDLKRSEDLWINHCEDFLRRGFIPKRWNELPEYIKTERMKEYYIQLKRRIENERSN' A
#
# COMPACT_ATOMS: atom_id res chain seq x y z
N MET A 1 -22.38 -5.64 4.61
CA MET A 1 -21.27 -4.77 4.99
C MET A 1 -21.84 -3.65 5.80
N SER A 2 -21.60 -3.69 7.09
CA SER A 2 -22.00 -2.63 8.03
C SER A 2 -21.08 -1.42 7.87
N GLU A 3 -21.53 -0.21 8.21
CA GLU A 3 -20.69 1.01 8.15
C GLU A 3 -19.40 0.87 8.97
N GLU A 4 -19.42 0.11 10.07
CA GLU A 4 -18.24 -0.15 10.91
C GLU A 4 -17.14 -0.95 10.18
N GLU A 5 -17.51 -2.03 9.47
CA GLU A 5 -16.55 -2.85 8.71
C GLU A 5 -15.86 -2.06 7.59
N PHE A 6 -16.59 -1.13 6.97
CA PHE A 6 -16.05 -0.24 5.94
C PHE A 6 -15.01 0.73 6.53
N THR A 7 -15.28 1.20 7.74
CA THR A 7 -14.42 2.15 8.45
C THR A 7 -13.12 1.49 8.92
N ASP A 8 -13.20 0.26 9.43
CA ASP A 8 -12.03 -0.52 9.83
C ASP A 8 -11.15 -0.92 8.65
N LEU A 9 -11.74 -1.27 7.51
CA LEU A 9 -10.98 -1.55 6.29
C LEU A 9 -10.24 -0.31 5.82
N LYS A 10 -10.93 0.82 5.71
CA LYS A 10 -10.33 2.09 5.29
C LYS A 10 -9.16 2.50 6.18
N ARG A 11 -9.32 2.38 7.51
CA ARG A 11 -8.27 2.67 8.48
C ARG A 11 -7.08 1.74 8.32
N SER A 12 -7.32 0.47 8.03
CA SER A 12 -6.27 -0.52 7.78
C SER A 12 -5.46 -0.19 6.52
N GLU A 13 -6.14 0.18 5.43
CA GLU A 13 -5.49 0.64 4.20
C GLU A 13 -4.62 1.88 4.44
N ASP A 14 -5.15 2.89 5.14
CA ASP A 14 -4.42 4.13 5.44
C ASP A 14 -3.16 3.86 6.27
N LEU A 15 -3.25 2.99 7.29
CA LEU A 15 -2.09 2.56 8.06
C LEU A 15 -1.05 1.86 7.19
N TRP A 16 -1.48 1.04 6.26
CA TRP A 16 -0.58 0.29 5.38
C TRP A 16 0.13 1.17 4.36
N ILE A 17 -0.59 2.14 3.78
CA ILE A 17 -0.03 3.16 2.90
C ILE A 17 1.02 3.97 3.65
N ASN A 18 0.69 4.49 4.83
CA ASN A 18 1.64 5.25 5.65
C ASN A 18 2.89 4.42 5.99
N HIS A 19 2.72 3.14 6.32
CA HIS A 19 3.83 2.23 6.56
C HIS A 19 4.73 2.07 5.32
N CYS A 20 4.14 1.91 4.14
CA CYS A 20 4.89 1.79 2.89
C CYS A 20 5.67 3.08 2.56
N GLU A 21 5.05 4.25 2.70
CA GLU A 21 5.71 5.54 2.46
C GLU A 21 6.87 5.77 3.45
N ASP A 22 6.72 5.42 4.73
CA ASP A 22 7.81 5.52 5.70
C ASP A 22 8.98 4.59 5.37
N PHE A 23 8.70 3.39 4.83
CA PHE A 23 9.73 2.48 4.34
C PHE A 23 10.52 3.10 3.18
N LEU A 24 9.81 3.61 2.17
CA LEU A 24 10.44 4.28 1.03
C LEU A 24 11.28 5.47 1.46
N ARG A 25 10.76 6.32 2.37
CA ARG A 25 11.48 7.47 2.91
C ARG A 25 12.77 7.08 3.62
N ARG A 26 12.80 5.89 4.23
CA ARG A 26 13.99 5.32 4.88
C ARG A 26 14.90 4.55 3.90
N GLY A 27 14.58 4.51 2.62
CA GLY A 27 15.32 3.76 1.59
C GLY A 27 15.06 2.25 1.59
N PHE A 28 14.04 1.80 2.32
CA PHE A 28 13.62 0.40 2.31
C PHE A 28 12.52 0.16 1.27
N ILE A 29 12.51 -1.05 0.73
CA ILE A 29 11.46 -1.49 -0.20
C ILE A 29 10.34 -2.15 0.62
N PRO A 30 9.09 -1.65 0.55
CA PRO A 30 7.96 -2.26 1.23
C PRO A 30 7.67 -3.68 0.70
N LYS A 31 6.94 -4.49 1.48
CA LYS A 31 6.60 -5.88 1.13
C LYS A 31 5.89 -5.96 -0.21
N ARG A 32 6.06 -7.08 -0.94
CA ARG A 32 5.42 -7.28 -2.25
C ARG A 32 3.91 -7.44 -2.09
N TRP A 33 3.15 -7.02 -3.11
CA TRP A 33 1.69 -7.18 -3.17
C TRP A 33 1.23 -8.61 -2.83
N ASN A 34 1.91 -9.61 -3.37
CA ASN A 34 1.54 -11.01 -3.15
C ASN A 34 1.68 -11.45 -1.68
N GLU A 35 2.58 -10.82 -0.92
CA GLU A 35 2.84 -11.11 0.49
C GLU A 35 1.85 -10.41 1.44
N LEU A 36 0.98 -9.55 0.90
CA LEU A 36 -0.04 -8.90 1.71
C LEU A 36 -1.16 -9.86 2.10
N PRO A 37 -1.76 -9.68 3.28
CA PRO A 37 -2.98 -10.38 3.67
C PRO A 37 -4.13 -10.13 2.69
N GLU A 38 -5.02 -11.10 2.45
CA GLU A 38 -6.13 -10.94 1.51
C GLU A 38 -7.11 -9.83 1.91
N TYR A 39 -7.35 -9.63 3.21
CA TYR A 39 -8.27 -8.60 3.70
C TYR A 39 -7.85 -7.17 3.31
N ILE A 40 -6.56 -6.96 3.03
CA ILE A 40 -6.03 -5.64 2.64
C ILE A 40 -5.78 -5.53 1.12
N LYS A 41 -6.00 -6.60 0.36
CA LYS A 41 -5.89 -6.61 -1.11
C LYS A 41 -7.14 -6.00 -1.77
N THR A 42 -7.50 -4.81 -1.33
CA THR A 42 -8.60 -4.03 -1.88
C THR A 42 -8.22 -3.38 -3.21
N GLU A 43 -9.20 -2.89 -3.96
CA GLU A 43 -8.92 -2.14 -5.20
C GLU A 43 -8.07 -0.90 -4.94
N ARG A 44 -8.35 -0.17 -3.86
CA ARG A 44 -7.59 1.02 -3.47
C ARG A 44 -6.12 0.71 -3.20
N MET A 45 -5.84 -0.38 -2.47
CA MET A 45 -4.47 -0.81 -2.20
C MET A 45 -3.77 -1.30 -3.46
N LYS A 46 -4.50 -1.93 -4.40
CA LYS A 46 -3.96 -2.35 -5.69
C LYS A 46 -3.53 -1.15 -6.52
N GLU A 47 -4.35 -0.11 -6.59
CA GLU A 47 -4.00 1.16 -7.24
C GLU A 47 -2.77 1.81 -6.61
N TYR A 48 -2.71 1.84 -5.27
CA TYR A 48 -1.53 2.34 -4.55
C TYR A 48 -0.26 1.58 -4.95
N TYR A 49 -0.29 0.24 -4.97
CA TYR A 49 0.87 -0.57 -5.36
C TYR A 49 1.30 -0.38 -6.83
N ILE A 50 0.36 -0.13 -7.74
CA ILE A 50 0.67 0.20 -9.14
C ILE A 50 1.42 1.55 -9.20
N GLN A 51 0.94 2.56 -8.48
CA GLN A 51 1.60 3.86 -8.40
C GLN A 51 2.97 3.76 -7.75
N LEU A 52 3.07 3.00 -6.65
CA LEU A 52 4.30 2.71 -5.94
C LEU A 52 5.36 2.09 -6.86
N LYS A 53 4.98 1.07 -7.64
CA LYS A 53 5.88 0.44 -8.60
C LYS A 53 6.39 1.44 -9.64
N ARG A 54 5.48 2.27 -10.20
CA ARG A 54 5.86 3.33 -11.15
C ARG A 54 6.85 4.33 -10.54
N ARG A 55 6.65 4.73 -9.28
CA ARG A 55 7.58 5.64 -8.56
C ARG A 55 8.97 5.03 -8.43
N ILE A 56 9.05 3.78 -7.96
CA ILE A 56 10.32 3.05 -7.80
C ILE A 56 11.04 2.87 -9.14
N GLU A 57 10.32 2.56 -10.21
CA GLU A 57 10.89 2.44 -11.57
C GLU A 57 11.42 3.80 -12.08
N ASN A 58 10.74 4.89 -11.75
CA ASN A 58 11.14 6.24 -12.14
C ASN A 58 12.36 6.74 -11.35
N GLU A 59 12.44 6.46 -10.05
CA GLU A 59 13.61 6.81 -9.22
C GLU A 59 14.87 6.00 -9.57
N ARG A 60 14.74 4.75 -10.04
CA ARG A 60 15.90 3.95 -10.50
C ARG A 60 16.41 4.35 -11.88
N SER A 61 15.68 5.16 -12.63
CA SER A 61 16.02 5.57 -13.99
C SER A 61 16.68 6.95 -14.07
N ASN A 62 16.91 7.61 -12.91
CA ASN A 62 17.55 8.91 -12.77
C ASN A 62 18.88 8.77 -12.01
#